data_AF-A0A133Y3Y7-F1
#
_entry.id   AF-A0A133Y3Y7-F1
#
_cell.length_a   1.000
_cell.length_b   1.000
_cell.length_c   1.000
_cell.angle_alpha   90.00
_cell.angle_beta   90.00
_cell.angle_gamma   90.00
#
_symmetry.space_group_name_H-M   'P 1'
#
loop_
_entity.id
_entity.type
_entity.pdbx_description
1 polymer ?
#
loop_
_entity_poly.entity_id
_entity_poly.type
_entity_poly.pdbx_seq_one_letter_code
_entity_poly.pdbx_strand_id
1 'polypeptide(L)'
;MKSILNHIESEINSEMERLSDLVTYGEYNAPKLTINKYDSYNFKTPKDAGTGTNNRGMVIYDLSILRKTILPAIAHDSILFDTMARPDLSHLLTVYAKETDKQIFISLDKISTCSNEAQTIIQKATVLKLENNEHALFGEKWSKKEK
;
A
#
# COMPACT_ATOMS: atom_id res chain seq x y z
N MET A 1 17.09 16.25 21.08
CA MET A 1 17.18 15.34 19.90
C MET A 1 16.67 13.94 20.18
N LYS A 2 17.21 13.17 21.14
CA LYS A 2 16.73 11.80 21.43
C LYS A 2 15.22 11.72 21.75
N SER A 3 14.69 12.71 22.48
CA SER A 3 13.26 12.82 22.77
C SER A 3 12.40 13.07 21.52
N ILE A 4 12.88 13.82 20.52
CA ILE A 4 12.13 14.10 19.29
C ILE A 4 12.09 12.87 18.40
N LEU A 5 13.22 12.18 18.21
CA LEU A 5 13.27 10.95 17.42
C LEU A 5 12.38 9.86 18.02
N ASN A 6 12.39 9.71 19.35
CA ASN A 6 11.50 8.77 20.05
C ASN A 6 10.02 9.14 19.86
N HIS A 7 9.69 10.44 19.85
CA HIS A 7 8.32 10.88 19.62
C HIS A 7 7.86 10.58 18.19
N ILE A 8 8.68 10.89 17.19
CA ILE A 8 8.42 10.58 15.78
C ILE A 8 8.25 9.06 15.60
N GLU A 9 9.16 8.26 16.14
CA GLU A 9 9.10 6.80 16.09
C GLU A 9 7.79 6.29 16.71
N SER A 10 7.41 6.80 17.88
CA SER A 10 6.18 6.39 18.57
C SER A 10 4.93 6.75 17.76
N GLU A 11 4.83 7.97 17.24
CA GLU A 11 3.67 8.42 16.45
C GLU A 11 3.48 7.58 15.18
N ILE A 12 4.58 7.28 14.47
CA ILE A 12 4.54 6.46 13.26
C ILE A 12 4.18 5.02 13.62
N ASN A 13 4.86 4.41 14.61
CA ASN A 13 4.60 3.03 15.01
C ASN A 13 3.16 2.82 15.51
N SER A 14 2.60 3.76 16.26
CA SER A 14 1.21 3.66 16.71
C SER A 14 0.21 3.72 15.56
N GLU A 15 0.47 4.56 14.54
CA GLU A 15 -0.39 4.60 13.35
C GLU A 15 -0.22 3.36 12.46
N MET A 16 1.01 2.84 12.34
CA MET A 16 1.28 1.60 11.63
C MET A 16 0.61 0.40 12.28
N GLU A 17 0.60 0.31 13.62
CA GLU A 17 -0.13 -0.73 14.36
C GLU A 17 -1.62 -0.67 14.03
N ARG A 18 -2.22 0.51 14.17
CA ARG A 18 -3.64 0.74 13.88
C ARG A 18 -4.01 0.39 12.43
N LEU A 19 -3.19 0.79 11.46
CA LEU A 19 -3.39 0.48 10.05
C LEU A 19 -3.21 -1.00 9.76
N SER A 20 -2.20 -1.63 10.36
CA SER A 20 -1.96 -3.06 10.23
C SER A 20 -3.17 -3.85 10.70
N ASP A 21 -3.71 -3.53 11.89
CA ASP A 21 -4.89 -4.18 12.44
C ASP A 21 -6.13 -4.07 11.53
N LEU A 22 -6.29 -2.94 10.83
CA LEU A 22 -7.37 -2.78 9.86
C LEU A 22 -7.20 -3.65 8.61
N VAL A 23 -5.96 -3.88 8.18
CA VAL A 23 -5.65 -4.65 6.96
C VAL A 23 -5.63 -6.15 7.25
N THR A 24 -5.12 -6.56 8.41
CA THR A 24 -4.87 -7.96 8.78
C THR A 24 -5.84 -8.50 9.82
N TYR A 25 -6.80 -7.68 10.27
CA TYR A 25 -7.68 -7.98 11.41
C TYR A 25 -6.94 -8.35 12.70
N GLY A 26 -5.75 -7.80 12.89
CA GLY A 26 -4.90 -8.06 14.06
C GLY A 26 -4.30 -9.47 14.10
N GLU A 27 -4.35 -10.22 13.00
CA GLU A 27 -3.80 -11.59 12.94
C GLU A 27 -2.26 -11.58 12.90
N TYR A 28 -1.66 -10.54 12.31
CA TYR A 28 -0.22 -10.46 12.06
C TYR A 28 0.42 -9.24 12.73
N ASN A 29 1.69 -9.38 13.10
CA ASN A 29 2.47 -8.26 13.65
C ASN A 29 2.53 -7.09 12.66
N ALA A 30 2.40 -5.86 13.18
CA ALA A 30 2.62 -4.66 12.40
C ALA A 30 4.10 -4.47 12.03
N PRO A 31 4.41 -3.74 10.95
CA PRO A 31 5.77 -3.28 10.69
C PRO A 31 6.22 -2.35 11.82
N LYS A 32 7.51 -2.40 12.17
CA LYS A 32 8.09 -1.58 13.23
C LYS A 32 9.28 -0.79 12.71
N LEU A 33 9.22 0.53 12.89
CA LEU A 33 10.32 1.45 12.71
C LEU A 33 11.07 1.60 14.04
N THR A 34 12.39 1.56 13.98
CA THR A 34 13.27 1.94 15.09
C THR A 34 14.30 2.94 14.58
N ILE A 35 14.28 4.16 15.09
CA ILE A 35 15.17 5.25 14.71
C ILE A 35 16.34 5.27 15.71
N ASN A 36 17.48 4.71 15.30
CA ASN A 36 18.65 4.62 16.17
C ASN A 36 19.34 5.98 16.33
N LYS A 37 19.47 6.72 15.22
CA LYS A 37 20.12 8.03 15.10
C LYS A 37 19.50 8.80 13.92
N TYR A 38 19.93 10.05 13.71
CA TYR A 38 19.43 10.90 12.62
C TYR A 38 19.65 10.32 11.21
N ASP A 39 20.65 9.46 11.05
CA ASP A 39 21.09 8.83 9.80
C ASP A 39 20.93 7.29 9.81
N SER A 40 20.27 6.74 10.83
CA SER A 40 20.19 5.29 11.02
C SER A 40 18.83 4.86 11.56
N TYR A 41 18.20 3.94 10.83
CA TYR A 41 16.96 3.29 11.22
C TYR A 41 16.99 1.80 10.92
N ASN A 42 16.06 1.08 11.54
CA ASN A 42 15.71 -0.29 11.21
C ASN A 42 14.20 -0.37 10.97
N PHE A 43 13.79 -1.02 9.89
CA PHE A 43 12.38 -1.21 9.56
C PHE A 43 12.14 -2.67 9.21
N LYS A 44 11.23 -3.32 9.96
CA LYS A 44 10.94 -4.75 9.78
C LYS A 44 9.58 -5.12 10.35
N THR A 45 9.00 -6.20 9.84
CA THR A 45 7.88 -6.87 10.49
C THR A 45 8.42 -7.97 11.42
N PRO A 46 8.10 -7.97 12.73
CA PRO A 46 8.58 -9.00 13.64
C PRO A 46 8.15 -10.41 13.20
N LYS A 47 9.11 -11.35 13.22
CA LYS A 47 8.93 -12.78 12.91
C LYS A 47 8.49 -13.10 11.47
N ASP A 48 8.45 -12.13 10.57
CA ASP A 48 8.11 -12.34 9.17
C ASP A 48 8.88 -11.38 8.27
N ALA A 49 9.72 -11.95 7.39
CA ALA A 49 10.53 -11.20 6.43
C ALA A 49 10.13 -11.54 4.98
N GLY A 50 8.97 -12.17 4.76
CA GLY A 50 8.47 -12.50 3.43
C GLY A 50 8.21 -11.26 2.58
N THR A 51 8.42 -11.38 1.26
CA THR A 51 8.29 -10.24 0.33
C THR A 51 6.91 -9.57 0.38
N GLY A 52 5.83 -10.35 0.43
CA GLY A 52 4.46 -9.81 0.55
C GLY A 52 4.26 -9.02 1.85
N THR A 53 4.83 -9.51 2.95
CA THR A 53 4.79 -8.82 4.25
C THR A 53 5.64 -7.55 4.25
N ASN A 54 6.80 -7.55 3.61
CA ASN A 54 7.61 -6.34 3.48
C ASN A 54 6.91 -5.28 2.62
N ASN A 55 6.31 -5.68 1.50
CA ASN A 55 5.54 -4.77 0.65
C ASN A 55 4.31 -4.20 1.38
N ARG A 56 3.57 -5.05 2.10
CA ARG A 56 2.48 -4.60 2.99
C ARG A 56 2.98 -3.62 4.05
N GLY A 57 4.12 -3.92 4.66
CA GLY A 57 4.77 -3.05 5.64
C GLY A 57 5.11 -1.67 5.09
N MET A 58 5.67 -1.60 3.88
CA MET A 58 5.94 -0.33 3.19
C MET A 58 4.66 0.48 2.97
N VAL A 59 3.61 -0.14 2.42
CA VAL A 59 2.32 0.53 2.19
C VAL A 59 1.72 1.07 3.50
N ILE A 60 1.79 0.30 4.58
CA ILE A 60 1.31 0.72 5.91
C ILE A 60 2.12 1.91 6.43
N TYR A 61 3.44 1.89 6.27
CA TYR A 61 4.30 3.02 6.64
C TYR A 61 3.96 4.27 5.84
N ASP A 62 3.84 4.14 4.52
CA ASP A 62 3.52 5.22 3.59
C ASP A 62 2.16 5.87 3.92
N LEU A 63 1.13 5.07 4.23
CA LEU A 63 -0.15 5.55 4.71
C LEU A 63 -0.06 6.25 6.08
N SER A 64 0.80 5.75 6.97
CA SER A 64 1.03 6.39 8.28
C SER A 64 1.63 7.78 8.10
N ILE A 65 2.61 7.92 7.22
CA ILE A 65 3.21 9.20 6.87
C ILE A 65 2.19 10.13 6.21
N LEU A 66 1.39 9.62 5.26
CA LEU A 66 0.34 10.40 4.60
C LEU A 66 -0.62 11.01 5.64
N ARG A 67 -1.07 10.22 6.63
CA ARG A 67 -2.00 10.66 7.67
C ARG A 67 -1.40 11.58 8.73
N LYS A 68 -0.13 11.35 9.11
CA LYS A 68 0.54 12.09 10.19
C LYS A 68 1.23 13.37 9.73
N THR A 69 1.25 13.64 8.43
CA THR A 69 1.93 14.82 7.87
C THR A 69 1.00 15.68 7.03
N ILE A 70 1.51 16.82 6.57
CA ILE A 70 0.80 17.74 5.67
C ILE A 70 0.79 17.27 4.21
N LEU A 71 1.31 16.08 3.90
CA LEU A 71 1.33 15.58 2.52
C LEU A 71 -0.11 15.46 1.98
N PRO A 72 -0.39 16.00 0.79
CA PRO A 72 -1.74 15.99 0.23
C PRO A 72 -2.11 14.68 -0.46
N ALA A 73 -1.11 13.92 -0.92
CA ALA A 73 -1.32 12.75 -1.75
C ALA A 73 -0.18 11.74 -1.71
N ILE A 74 -0.45 10.51 -2.14
CA ILE A 74 0.54 9.46 -2.41
C ILE A 74 0.17 8.63 -3.65
N ALA A 75 1.16 7.97 -4.23
CA ALA A 75 0.97 7.01 -5.32
C ALA A 75 1.73 5.70 -5.06
N HIS A 76 1.07 4.56 -5.26
CA HIS A 76 1.67 3.22 -5.13
C HIS A 76 1.58 2.46 -6.45
N ASP A 77 2.69 1.85 -6.86
CA ASP A 77 2.75 1.04 -8.09
C ASP A 77 2.36 -0.43 -7.84
N SER A 78 1.99 -1.15 -8.90
CA SER A 78 1.39 -2.48 -8.85
C SER A 78 2.33 -3.53 -8.25
N ILE A 79 3.63 -3.31 -8.38
CA ILE A 79 4.67 -4.20 -7.83
C ILE A 79 4.54 -4.39 -6.31
N LEU A 80 4.01 -3.40 -5.59
CA LEU A 80 3.77 -3.50 -4.15
C LEU A 80 2.64 -4.48 -3.83
N PHE A 81 1.66 -4.63 -4.72
CA PHE A 81 0.47 -5.43 -4.51
C PHE A 81 0.57 -6.85 -5.08
N ASP A 82 1.42 -7.05 -6.08
CA ASP A 82 1.54 -8.33 -6.79
C ASP A 82 1.83 -9.52 -5.86
N THR A 83 2.71 -9.33 -4.87
CA THR A 83 3.14 -10.34 -3.90
C THR A 83 2.28 -10.38 -2.63
N MET A 84 1.32 -9.46 -2.48
CA MET A 84 0.47 -9.37 -1.30
C MET A 84 -0.62 -10.44 -1.32
N ALA A 85 -0.91 -11.01 -0.15
CA ALA A 85 -2.05 -11.92 0.00
C ALA A 85 -3.35 -11.22 -0.41
N ARG A 86 -4.21 -11.91 -1.17
CA ARG A 86 -5.44 -11.32 -1.72
C ARG A 86 -6.47 -10.88 -0.66
N PRO A 87 -6.61 -11.56 0.48
CA PRO A 87 -7.40 -11.04 1.60
C PRO A 87 -6.87 -9.68 2.08
N ASP A 88 -5.56 -9.59 2.36
CA ASP A 88 -4.93 -8.33 2.81
C ASP A 88 -5.11 -7.19 1.79
N LEU A 89 -4.90 -7.46 0.50
CA LEU A 89 -5.12 -6.47 -0.56
C LEU A 89 -6.58 -6.01 -0.58
N SER A 90 -7.54 -6.92 -0.39
CA SER A 90 -8.96 -6.59 -0.36
C SER A 90 -9.29 -5.65 0.81
N HIS A 91 -8.76 -5.92 2.01
CA HIS A 91 -8.97 -5.05 3.18
C HIS A 91 -8.24 -3.72 3.03
N LEU A 92 -7.04 -3.73 2.48
CA LEU A 92 -6.27 -2.51 2.18
C LEU A 92 -7.04 -1.59 1.22
N LEU A 93 -7.74 -2.13 0.22
CA LEU A 93 -8.59 -1.33 -0.67
C LEU A 93 -9.74 -0.66 0.09
N THR A 94 -10.34 -1.34 1.06
CA THR A 94 -11.33 -0.74 1.96
C THR A 94 -10.70 0.36 2.83
N VAL A 95 -9.44 0.21 3.27
CA VAL A 95 -8.72 1.26 4.00
C VAL A 95 -8.45 2.48 3.11
N TYR A 96 -8.01 2.27 1.85
CA TYR A 96 -7.84 3.36 0.88
C TYR A 96 -9.15 4.09 0.60
N ALA A 97 -10.24 3.35 0.35
CA ALA A 97 -11.54 3.94 0.02
C ALA A 97 -12.17 4.75 1.17
N LYS A 98 -11.73 4.53 2.41
CA LYS A 98 -12.16 5.30 3.59
C LYS A 98 -11.37 6.60 3.77
N GLU A 99 -10.27 6.79 3.05
CA GLU A 99 -9.54 8.06 3.07
C GLU A 99 -10.36 9.12 2.32
N THR A 100 -10.60 10.26 2.96
CA THR A 100 -11.47 11.32 2.42
C THR A 100 -10.81 12.68 2.35
N ASP A 101 -9.74 12.90 3.14
CA ASP A 101 -9.06 14.18 3.23
C ASP A 101 -7.86 14.28 2.27
N LYS A 102 -7.31 13.14 1.84
CA LYS A 102 -6.06 13.05 1.07
C LYS A 102 -6.22 12.14 -0.14
N GLN A 103 -5.47 12.41 -1.21
CA GLN A 103 -5.58 11.65 -2.45
C GLN A 103 -4.65 10.44 -2.46
N ILE A 104 -5.15 9.29 -2.91
CA ILE A 104 -4.37 8.07 -3.04
C ILE A 104 -4.53 7.54 -4.45
N PHE A 105 -3.41 7.38 -5.16
CA PHE A 105 -3.36 6.80 -6.49
C PHE A 105 -2.73 5.40 -6.41
N ILE A 106 -3.35 4.41 -7.03
CA ILE A 106 -2.81 3.06 -7.09
C ILE A 106 -2.90 2.50 -8.51
N SER A 107 -1.91 1.72 -8.91
CA SER A 107 -2.01 0.82 -10.06
C SER A 107 -2.16 -0.63 -9.55
N LEU A 108 -2.99 -1.41 -10.23
CA LEU A 108 -3.29 -2.80 -9.86
C LEU A 108 -3.30 -3.69 -11.10
N ASP A 109 -2.85 -4.94 -10.92
CA ASP A 109 -3.05 -6.04 -11.85
C ASP A 109 -3.82 -7.19 -11.16
N LYS A 110 -4.38 -8.12 -11.95
CA LYS A 110 -5.01 -9.38 -11.46
C LYS A 110 -6.11 -9.20 -10.41
N ILE A 111 -6.94 -8.16 -10.58
CA ILE A 111 -8.01 -7.78 -9.65
C ILE A 111 -9.11 -8.84 -9.47
N SER A 112 -9.25 -9.78 -10.42
CA SER A 112 -10.27 -10.86 -10.39
C SER A 112 -10.16 -11.81 -9.20
N THR A 113 -9.04 -11.75 -8.47
CA THR A 113 -8.77 -12.60 -7.29
C THR A 113 -9.09 -11.89 -5.97
N CYS A 114 -9.52 -10.62 -6.00
CA CYS A 114 -9.96 -9.87 -4.81
C CYS A 114 -11.42 -10.20 -4.45
N SER A 115 -11.84 -9.82 -3.24
CA SER A 115 -13.24 -9.96 -2.81
C SER A 115 -14.20 -9.14 -3.69
N ASN A 116 -15.49 -9.50 -3.70
CA ASN A 116 -16.51 -8.76 -4.46
C ASN A 116 -16.62 -7.29 -4.03
N GLU A 117 -16.45 -7.01 -2.73
CA GLU A 117 -16.41 -5.65 -2.20
C GLU A 117 -15.22 -4.88 -2.76
N ALA A 118 -14.02 -5.47 -2.71
CA ALA A 118 -12.80 -4.86 -3.24
C ALA A 118 -12.90 -4.61 -4.76
N GLN A 119 -13.46 -5.55 -5.52
CA GLN A 119 -13.71 -5.36 -6.95
C GLN A 119 -14.68 -4.20 -7.21
N THR A 120 -15.72 -4.04 -6.37
CA THR A 120 -16.65 -2.90 -6.47
C THR A 120 -15.96 -1.57 -6.18
N ILE A 121 -15.08 -1.53 -5.18
CA ILE A 121 -14.27 -0.33 -4.87
C ILE A 121 -13.39 0.02 -6.06
N ILE A 122 -12.65 -0.96 -6.60
CA ILE A 122 -11.78 -0.77 -7.77
C ILE A 122 -12.59 -0.21 -8.93
N GLN A 123 -13.73 -0.82 -9.27
CA GLN A 123 -14.54 -0.38 -10.41
C GLN A 123 -15.03 1.05 -10.26
N LYS A 124 -15.46 1.45 -9.05
CA LYS A 124 -15.93 2.82 -8.77
C LYS A 124 -14.80 3.85 -8.82
N ALA A 125 -13.60 3.48 -8.39
CA ALA A 125 -12.44 4.36 -8.32
C ALA A 125 -11.57 4.36 -9.59
N THR A 126 -11.82 3.44 -10.53
CA THR A 126 -11.01 3.30 -11.75
C THR A 126 -11.15 4.52 -12.64
N VAL A 127 -10.05 5.26 -12.80
CA VAL A 127 -9.95 6.38 -13.76
C VAL A 127 -9.45 5.89 -15.13
N LEU A 128 -8.51 4.94 -15.13
CA LEU A 128 -7.91 4.38 -16.32
C LEU A 128 -7.81 2.87 -16.19
N LYS A 129 -8.25 2.14 -17.22
CA LYS A 129 -8.08 0.69 -17.35
C LYS A 129 -7.40 0.41 -18.68
N LEU A 130 -6.27 -0.29 -18.63
CA LEU A 130 -5.55 -0.74 -19.81
C LEU A 130 -5.94 -2.19 -20.12
N GLU A 131 -6.20 -2.47 -21.39
CA GLU A 131 -6.47 -3.82 -21.88
C GLU A 131 -5.70 -4.08 -23.19
N ASN A 132 -6.19 -5.02 -24.00
CA ASN A 132 -5.55 -5.37 -25.26
C ASN A 132 -6.06 -4.50 -26.41
N ASN A 133 -5.30 -4.52 -27.53
CA ASN A 133 -5.67 -3.86 -28.78
C ASN A 133 -5.89 -2.35 -28.61
N GLU A 134 -7.03 -1.81 -29.06
CA GLU A 134 -7.40 -0.39 -28.97
C GLU A 134 -7.42 0.15 -27.54
N HIS A 135 -7.51 -0.73 -26.54
CA HIS A 135 -7.45 -0.40 -25.11
C HIS A 135 -6.04 -0.52 -24.52
N ALA A 136 -5.02 -0.83 -25.33
CA ALA A 136 -3.64 -0.78 -24.91
C ALA A 136 -3.19 0.66 -24.65
N LEU A 137 -2.11 0.81 -23.89
CA LEU A 137 -1.47 2.11 -23.72
C LEU A 137 -1.07 2.65 -25.10
N PHE A 138 -1.58 3.83 -25.47
CA PHE A 138 -1.45 4.43 -26.81
C PHE A 138 -2.14 3.69 -27.98
N GLY A 139 -3.06 2.77 -27.68
CA GLY A 139 -3.87 2.07 -28.70
C GLY A 139 -3.13 0.96 -29.47
N GLU A 140 -1.88 0.65 -29.10
CA GLU A 140 -1.08 -0.36 -29.78
C GLU A 140 -0.24 -1.21 -28.80
N LYS A 141 0.05 -2.45 -29.21
CA LYS A 141 0.97 -3.34 -28.50
C LYS A 141 2.25 -3.51 -29.30
N TRP A 142 3.35 -2.95 -28.80
CA TRP A 142 4.67 -3.05 -29.43
C TRP A 142 5.30 -4.44 -29.41
N SER A 143 4.75 -5.38 -28.65
CA SER A 143 5.21 -6.78 -28.62
C SER A 143 4.60 -7.67 -29.71
N LYS A 144 3.74 -7.12 -30.59
CA LYS A 144 3.19 -7.87 -31.73
C LYS A 144 4.31 -8.14 -32.74
N LYS A 145 4.48 -9.40 -33.15
CA LYS A 145 5.32 -9.73 -34.32
C LYS A 145 4.76 -9.02 -35.55
N GLU A 146 5.64 -8.40 -36.33
CA GLU A 146 5.31 -7.94 -37.68
C GLU A 146 4.83 -9.15 -38.51
N LYS A 147 3.75 -8.96 -39.26
CA LYS A 147 3.20 -9.98 -40.17
C LYS A 147 3.92 -9.96 -41.50
#